data_AF-A0A6A0IBY6-F1
#
_entry.id   AF-A0A6A0IBY6-F1
#
_cell.length_a   1.000
_cell.length_b   1.000
_cell.length_c   1.000
_cell.angle_alpha   90.00
_cell.angle_beta   90.00
_cell.angle_gamma   90.00
#
_symmetry.space_group_name_H-M   'P 1'
#
loop_
_entity.id
_entity.type
_entity.pdbx_description
1 polymer ?
#
loop_
_entity_poly.entity_id
_entity_poly.type
_entity_poly.pdbx_seq_one_letter_code
_entity_poly.pdbx_strand_id
1 'polypeptide(L)'
;MPAIYGALPFFNEFEVPPGVVVSAEVEKQHRKLCGIDPGGNPIMETLGQGLVPLPVYRGLFPAGTDVVTNTIALGNPRLTPICAAENEKYFRRVNVTLFNGGQEPGTFTIKVLPLWNTPTPIYETTVTLAAKEVRQVNRLPIPVLDIPENFVNSGVFVWMVVTCDQPFLGYASTIFDDPEPGAQPFEVFAFKSGT
;
A
#
# COMPACT_ATOMS: atom_id res chain seq x y z
N MET A 1 12.44 7.72 -35.29
CA MET A 1 13.07 8.12 -34.01
C MET A 1 11.99 8.06 -32.94
N PRO A 2 12.10 7.25 -31.87
CA PRO A 2 11.12 7.27 -30.81
C PRO A 2 11.39 8.46 -29.89
N ALA A 3 10.38 9.31 -29.67
CA ALA A 3 10.45 10.41 -28.73
C ALA A 3 10.44 9.84 -27.29
N ILE A 4 11.52 10.06 -26.55
CA ILE A 4 11.58 9.80 -25.11
C ILE A 4 10.80 10.94 -24.43
N TYR A 5 9.49 10.75 -24.23
CA TYR A 5 8.72 11.56 -23.29
C TYR A 5 9.02 11.08 -21.86
N GLY A 6 10.25 11.33 -21.39
CA GLY A 6 10.56 11.27 -19.97
C GLY A 6 10.16 12.60 -19.35
N ALA A 7 9.20 12.62 -18.44
CA ALA A 7 8.93 13.80 -17.64
C ALA A 7 10.22 14.20 -16.91
N LEU A 8 10.64 15.45 -17.05
CA LEU A 8 11.76 15.99 -16.27
C LEU A 8 11.38 15.99 -14.78
N PRO A 9 12.34 15.82 -13.86
CA PRO A 9 12.05 15.98 -12.44
C PRO A 9 11.53 17.41 -12.20
N PHE A 10 10.35 17.51 -11.61
CA PHE A 10 9.77 18.77 -11.16
C PHE A 10 9.72 18.76 -9.63
N PHE A 11 10.04 19.91 -9.04
CA PHE A 11 10.02 20.10 -7.60
C PHE A 11 8.75 20.85 -7.23
N ASN A 12 8.02 20.34 -6.24
CA ASN A 12 6.87 21.03 -5.66
C ASN A 12 7.20 21.36 -4.21
N GLU A 13 6.93 22.60 -3.82
CA GLU A 13 6.95 23.04 -2.44
C GLU A 13 5.51 23.03 -1.91
N PHE A 14 5.32 22.49 -0.71
CA PHE A 14 4.01 22.42 -0.06
C PHE A 14 4.08 23.14 1.28
N GLU A 15 3.18 24.10 1.49
CA GLU A 15 2.86 24.58 2.83
C GLU A 15 1.92 23.57 3.49
N VAL A 16 2.39 22.91 4.55
CA VAL A 16 1.65 21.84 5.22
C VAL A 16 1.00 22.41 6.49
N PRO A 17 -0.34 22.49 6.56
CA PRO A 17 -1.02 22.94 7.77
C PRO A 17 -0.73 22.04 8.98
N PRO A 18 -0.84 22.57 10.20
CA PRO A 18 -0.79 21.74 11.41
C PRO A 18 -1.81 20.59 11.33
N GLY A 19 -1.36 19.38 11.69
CA GLY A 19 -2.18 18.16 11.66
C GLY A 19 -2.26 17.45 10.31
N VAL A 20 -1.61 17.97 9.27
CA VAL A 20 -1.49 17.28 7.97
C VAL A 20 -0.21 16.46 7.94
N VAL A 21 -0.34 15.16 7.65
CA VAL A 21 0.79 14.25 7.49
C VAL A 21 1.15 14.13 6.02
N VAL A 22 2.34 14.61 5.65
CA VAL A 22 2.90 14.39 4.31
C VAL A 22 3.81 13.17 4.34
N SER A 23 3.69 12.34 3.31
CA SER A 23 4.62 11.25 3.04
C SER A 23 5.10 11.32 1.61
N ALA A 24 6.34 10.88 1.40
CA ALA A 24 6.91 10.71 0.08
C ALA A 24 7.32 9.24 -0.12
N GLU A 25 7.12 8.74 -1.33
CA GLU A 25 7.39 7.37 -1.71
C GLU A 25 8.07 7.36 -3.08
N VAL A 26 8.89 6.35 -3.32
CA VAL A 26 9.46 6.10 -4.64
C VAL A 26 8.79 4.86 -5.19
N GLU A 27 8.07 5.02 -6.30
CA GLU A 27 7.41 3.94 -7.02
C GLU A 27 8.15 3.64 -8.32
N LYS A 28 8.45 2.36 -8.56
CA LYS A 28 8.87 1.87 -9.87
C LYS A 28 7.61 1.54 -10.66
N GLN A 29 7.45 2.19 -11.81
CA GLN A 29 6.32 1.94 -12.70
C GLN A 29 6.82 1.49 -14.08
N HIS A 30 6.07 0.61 -14.73
CA HIS A 30 6.28 0.20 -16.12
C HIS A 30 5.08 0.59 -16.96
N ARG A 31 5.28 1.49 -17.93
CA ARG A 31 4.23 1.90 -18.86
C ARG A 31 4.19 0.94 -20.06
N LYS A 32 3.07 0.27 -20.25
CA LYS A 32 2.89 -0.79 -21.27
C LYS A 32 1.81 -0.39 -22.28
N LEU A 33 2.08 -0.63 -23.56
CA LEU A 33 1.06 -0.55 -24.61
C LEU A 33 0.24 -1.83 -24.56
N CYS A 34 -1.04 -1.71 -24.22
CA CYS A 34 -1.96 -2.82 -24.23
C CYS A 34 -2.41 -3.16 -25.65
N GLY A 35 -2.75 -2.14 -26.43
CA GLY A 35 -3.31 -2.34 -27.76
C GLY A 35 -3.75 -1.03 -28.38
N ILE A 36 -4.62 -1.12 -29.37
CA ILE A 36 -5.17 0.02 -30.09
C ILE A 36 -6.70 -0.03 -29.95
N ASP A 37 -7.31 1.10 -29.59
CA ASP A 37 -8.78 1.22 -29.52
C ASP A 37 -9.41 1.21 -30.95
N PRO A 38 -10.74 1.09 -31.08
CA PRO A 38 -11.40 1.13 -32.39
C PRO A 38 -11.19 2.44 -33.18
N GLY A 39 -10.77 3.51 -32.51
CA GLY A 39 -10.44 4.82 -33.10
C GLY A 39 -8.97 4.96 -33.52
N GLY A 40 -8.14 3.94 -33.33
CA GLY A 40 -6.72 3.97 -33.69
C GLY A 40 -5.79 4.52 -32.60
N ASN A 41 -6.29 4.83 -31.40
CA ASN A 41 -5.47 5.38 -30.33
C ASN A 41 -4.80 4.26 -29.50
N PRO A 42 -3.54 4.46 -29.06
CA PRO A 42 -2.87 3.52 -28.18
C PRO A 42 -3.53 3.48 -26.79
N ILE A 43 -3.92 2.28 -26.36
CA ILE A 43 -4.34 2.00 -24.99
C ILE A 43 -3.08 1.74 -24.17
N MET A 44 -2.76 2.67 -23.28
CA MET A 44 -1.57 2.60 -22.43
C MET A 44 -1.99 2.36 -20.98
N GLU A 45 -1.31 1.46 -20.29
CA GLU A 45 -1.48 1.24 -18.86
C GLU A 45 -0.16 1.43 -18.11
N THR A 46 -0.27 1.81 -16.83
CA THR A 46 0.87 1.95 -15.93
C THR A 46 0.85 0.83 -14.91
N LEU A 47 1.81 -0.08 -15.01
CA LEU A 47 1.94 -1.23 -14.12
C LEU A 47 2.90 -0.89 -12.99
N GLY A 48 2.41 -0.79 -11.75
CA GLY A 48 3.25 -0.67 -10.56
C GLY A 48 4.13 -1.91 -10.38
N GLN A 49 5.43 -1.69 -10.19
CA GLN A 49 6.46 -2.74 -10.10
C GLN A 49 7.15 -2.79 -8.73
N GLY A 50 6.76 -1.93 -7.79
CA GLY A 50 7.38 -1.85 -6.47
C GLY A 50 7.36 -0.42 -5.94
N LEU A 51 7.34 -0.28 -4.62
CA LEU A 51 7.19 0.98 -3.91
C LEU A 51 8.00 0.91 -2.63
N VAL A 52 8.87 1.88 -2.44
CA VAL A 52 9.69 2.01 -1.23
C VAL A 52 9.35 3.32 -0.55
N PRO A 53 9.04 3.30 0.76
CA PRO A 53 8.76 4.52 1.49
C PRO A 53 10.08 5.25 1.71
N LEU A 54 10.06 6.58 1.64
CA LEU A 54 11.20 7.37 2.11
C LEU A 54 11.10 7.44 3.64
N PRO A 55 12.06 6.85 4.38
CA PRO A 55 11.87 6.53 5.79
C PRO A 55 11.95 7.78 6.66
N VAL A 56 11.04 7.95 7.63
CA VAL A 56 11.36 8.67 8.87
C VAL A 56 10.54 8.15 10.08
N TYR A 57 10.82 6.93 10.56
CA TYR A 57 10.43 6.60 11.94
C TYR A 57 11.32 7.38 12.89
N ARG A 58 10.73 8.29 13.67
CA ARG A 58 11.46 9.14 14.64
C ARG A 58 11.45 8.59 16.06
N GLY A 59 10.68 7.54 16.30
CA GLY A 59 10.48 6.94 17.62
C GLY A 59 9.29 5.98 17.59
N LEU A 60 8.89 5.52 18.77
CA LEU A 60 7.67 4.74 18.95
C LEU A 60 6.44 5.64 18.87
N PHE A 61 5.35 5.10 18.32
CA PHE A 61 4.03 5.70 18.45
C PHE A 61 3.54 5.55 19.90
N PRO A 62 2.90 6.57 20.47
CA PRO A 62 2.29 6.46 21.80
C PRO A 62 1.17 5.41 21.84
N ALA A 63 0.96 4.82 23.01
CA ALA A 63 -0.18 3.94 23.25
C ALA A 63 -1.51 4.65 22.92
N GLY A 64 -2.44 3.92 22.32
CA GLY A 64 -3.75 4.42 21.87
C GLY A 64 -3.71 5.26 20.59
N THR A 65 -2.55 5.46 19.98
CA THR A 65 -2.44 6.25 18.74
C THR A 65 -2.91 5.44 17.55
N ASP A 66 -3.85 5.98 16.78
CA ASP A 66 -4.20 5.46 15.46
C ASP A 66 -3.11 5.87 14.46
N VAL A 67 -2.46 4.87 13.87
CA VAL A 67 -1.49 5.07 12.79
C VAL A 67 -2.02 4.50 11.49
N VAL A 68 -1.73 5.21 10.40
CA VAL A 68 -2.29 4.90 9.08
C VAL A 68 -1.17 4.70 8.07
N THR A 69 -1.34 3.78 7.12
CA THR A 69 -0.45 3.65 5.95
C THR A 69 -0.77 4.68 4.87
N ASN A 70 0.11 4.77 3.88
CA ASN A 70 -0.32 5.17 2.54
C ASN A 70 -1.27 4.15 1.91
N THR A 71 -1.80 4.50 0.75
CA THR A 71 -2.62 3.63 -0.07
C THR A 71 -1.87 2.34 -0.41
N ILE A 72 -2.39 1.20 0.04
CA ILE A 72 -1.84 -0.13 -0.25
C ILE A 72 -2.51 -0.67 -1.51
N ALA A 73 -1.72 -0.98 -2.54
CA ALA A 73 -2.19 -1.66 -3.73
C ALA A 73 -2.40 -3.16 -3.43
N LEU A 74 -3.60 -3.68 -3.70
CA LEU A 74 -3.90 -5.12 -3.59
C LEU A 74 -3.75 -5.86 -4.94
N GLY A 75 -3.43 -5.12 -6.00
CA GLY A 75 -3.36 -5.62 -7.38
C GLY A 75 -4.45 -5.02 -8.25
N ASN A 76 -4.49 -5.40 -9.53
CA ASN A 76 -5.55 -4.98 -10.45
C ASN A 76 -6.21 -6.22 -11.09
N PRO A 77 -7.29 -6.75 -10.47
CA PRO A 77 -7.97 -7.94 -10.96
C PRO A 77 -8.69 -7.71 -12.30
N ARG A 78 -8.93 -6.46 -12.70
CA ARG A 78 -9.69 -6.08 -13.89
C ARG A 78 -8.81 -5.65 -15.06
N LEU A 79 -7.48 -5.71 -14.93
CA LEU A 79 -6.56 -5.55 -16.06
C LEU A 79 -6.92 -6.57 -17.14
N THR A 80 -7.20 -6.07 -18.34
CA THR A 80 -7.50 -6.95 -19.47
C THR A 80 -6.29 -7.82 -19.80
N PRO A 81 -6.48 -9.08 -20.27
CA PRO A 81 -5.37 -9.94 -20.69
C PRO A 81 -4.48 -9.34 -21.79
N ILE A 82 -5.02 -8.36 -22.52
CA ILE A 82 -4.33 -7.60 -23.55
C ILE A 82 -3.27 -6.66 -22.92
N CYS A 83 -3.52 -6.14 -21.72
CA CYS A 83 -2.62 -5.26 -21.00
C CYS A 83 -1.59 -6.01 -20.15
N ALA A 84 -2.00 -7.11 -19.53
CA ALA A 84 -1.22 -7.83 -18.55
C ALA A 84 -1.49 -9.34 -18.69
N ALA A 85 -0.44 -10.15 -18.78
CA ALA A 85 -0.52 -11.58 -18.62
C ALA A 85 -1.11 -11.93 -17.23
N GLU A 86 -1.58 -13.15 -17.03
CA GLU A 86 -2.27 -13.53 -15.77
C GLU A 86 -1.37 -13.32 -14.53
N ASN A 87 -0.07 -13.60 -14.67
CA ASN A 87 0.95 -13.35 -13.64
C ASN A 87 1.29 -11.85 -13.46
N GLU A 88 0.83 -11.00 -14.38
CA GLU A 88 0.96 -9.54 -14.32
C GLU A 88 -0.30 -8.83 -13.79
N LYS A 89 -1.34 -9.58 -13.35
CA LYS A 89 -2.51 -9.01 -12.64
C LYS A 89 -2.23 -8.75 -11.16
N TYR A 90 -1.12 -9.31 -10.66
CA TYR A 90 -0.43 -8.95 -9.42
C TYR A 90 -1.32 -8.83 -8.17
N PHE A 91 -2.10 -9.87 -7.85
CA PHE A 91 -2.67 -9.96 -6.51
C PHE A 91 -1.54 -9.95 -5.47
N ARG A 92 -1.71 -9.11 -4.45
CA ARG A 92 -0.69 -8.92 -3.44
C ARG A 92 -1.11 -9.49 -2.11
N ARG A 93 -0.22 -10.27 -1.50
CA ARG A 93 -0.33 -10.69 -0.10
C ARG A 93 0.09 -9.52 0.77
N VAL A 94 -0.78 -9.09 1.67
CA VAL A 94 -0.46 -8.03 2.65
C VAL A 94 0.08 -8.67 3.93
N ASN A 95 1.23 -8.22 4.37
CA ASN A 95 1.85 -8.58 5.64
C ASN A 95 1.96 -7.34 6.52
N VAL A 96 1.89 -7.52 7.84
CA VAL A 96 2.05 -6.44 8.81
C VAL A 96 3.10 -6.83 9.83
N THR A 97 4.14 -6.03 9.93
CA THR A 97 5.19 -6.21 10.94
C THR A 97 4.93 -5.25 12.08
N LEU A 98 4.82 -5.81 13.28
CA LEU A 98 4.48 -5.09 14.51
C LEU A 98 5.58 -5.29 15.54
N PHE A 99 5.85 -4.24 16.31
CA PHE A 99 6.75 -4.25 17.45
C PHE A 99 6.06 -3.64 18.66
N ASN A 100 5.97 -4.40 19.76
CA ASN A 100 5.51 -3.91 21.05
C ASN A 100 6.68 -3.27 21.80
N GLY A 101 6.74 -1.94 21.81
CA GLY A 101 7.74 -1.17 22.54
C GLY A 101 7.42 -0.99 24.04
N GLY A 102 6.27 -1.47 24.52
CA GLY A 102 5.86 -1.45 25.93
C GLY A 102 6.70 -2.34 26.85
N GLN A 103 6.35 -2.34 28.14
CA GLN A 103 6.93 -3.24 29.16
C GLN A 103 5.97 -4.37 29.55
N GLU A 104 4.73 -4.29 29.09
CA GLU A 104 3.67 -5.27 29.30
C GLU A 104 3.22 -5.85 27.94
N PRO A 105 2.51 -6.98 27.92
CA PRO A 105 1.84 -7.45 26.71
C PRO A 105 0.92 -6.36 26.13
N GLY A 106 0.95 -6.20 24.82
CA GLY A 106 0.16 -5.22 24.09
C GLY A 106 -0.79 -5.87 23.09
N THR A 107 -1.97 -5.30 22.95
CA THR A 107 -3.01 -5.71 22.00
C THR A 107 -3.04 -4.75 20.84
N PHE A 108 -2.72 -5.26 19.65
CA PHE A 108 -2.81 -4.52 18.40
C PHE A 108 -4.17 -4.76 17.77
N THR A 109 -4.82 -3.70 17.31
CA THR A 109 -6.01 -3.77 16.45
C THR A 109 -5.61 -3.30 15.06
N ILE A 110 -5.84 -4.15 14.06
CA ILE A 110 -5.55 -3.87 12.65
C ILE A 110 -6.90 -3.75 11.93
N LYS A 111 -7.16 -2.59 11.32
CA LYS A 111 -8.34 -2.31 10.51
C LYS A 111 -7.91 -2.01 9.08
N VAL A 112 -8.62 -2.59 8.12
CA VAL A 112 -8.43 -2.32 6.69
C VAL A 112 -9.68 -1.62 6.17
N LEU A 113 -9.50 -0.45 5.57
CA LEU A 113 -10.56 0.36 4.99
C LEU A 113 -10.43 0.40 3.47
N PRO A 114 -11.54 0.44 2.72
CA PRO A 114 -11.48 0.65 1.29
C PRO A 114 -11.07 2.09 0.98
N LEU A 115 -10.52 2.35 -0.22
CA LEU A 115 -10.14 3.70 -0.65
C LEU A 115 -11.35 4.65 -0.84
N TRP A 116 -12.55 4.12 -1.11
CA TRP A 116 -13.76 4.94 -1.21
C TRP A 116 -14.30 5.32 0.17
N ASN A 117 -14.92 6.51 0.28
CA ASN A 117 -15.31 7.20 1.51
C ASN A 117 -16.34 6.46 2.39
N THR A 118 -16.00 5.27 2.91
CA THR A 118 -16.77 4.58 3.94
C THR A 118 -15.87 4.36 5.15
N PRO A 119 -16.28 4.80 6.35
CA PRO A 119 -15.49 4.61 7.57
C PRO A 119 -15.55 3.15 8.09
N THR A 120 -16.34 2.29 7.45
CA THR A 120 -16.51 0.90 7.84
C THR A 120 -15.31 0.05 7.39
N PRO A 121 -14.59 -0.61 8.30
CA PRO A 121 -13.53 -1.54 7.93
C PRO A 121 -14.10 -2.74 7.16
N ILE A 122 -13.38 -3.15 6.13
CA ILE A 122 -13.69 -4.36 5.33
C ILE A 122 -13.03 -5.61 5.90
N TYR A 123 -12.07 -5.40 6.80
CA TYR A 123 -11.42 -6.44 7.58
C TYR A 123 -10.91 -5.83 8.89
N GLU A 124 -11.06 -6.56 9.99
CA GLU A 124 -10.57 -6.18 11.31
C GLU A 124 -10.06 -7.42 12.05
N THR A 125 -8.91 -7.31 12.70
CA THR A 125 -8.34 -8.39 13.51
C THR A 125 -7.53 -7.83 14.68
N THR A 126 -7.37 -8.64 15.72
CA THR A 126 -6.57 -8.33 16.89
C THR A 126 -5.41 -9.30 17.06
N VAL A 127 -4.30 -8.77 17.55
CA VAL A 127 -3.02 -9.46 17.62
C VAL A 127 -2.34 -9.06 18.92
N THR A 128 -2.18 -10.00 19.85
CA THR A 128 -1.43 -9.76 21.10
C THR A 128 0.04 -10.11 20.93
N LEU A 129 0.92 -9.23 21.40
CA LEU A 129 2.37 -9.40 21.44
C LEU A 129 2.86 -9.23 22.88
N ALA A 130 3.80 -10.06 23.31
CA ALA A 130 4.52 -9.87 24.56
C ALA A 130 5.33 -8.56 24.54
N ALA A 131 5.76 -8.10 25.72
CA ALA A 131 6.64 -6.94 25.83
C ALA A 131 7.92 -7.14 25.00
N LYS A 132 8.30 -6.13 24.22
CA LYS A 132 9.47 -6.13 23.34
C LYS A 132 9.45 -7.18 22.22
N GLU A 133 8.31 -7.82 21.97
CA GLU A 133 8.16 -8.78 20.87
C GLU A 133 8.03 -8.05 19.53
N VAL A 134 8.65 -8.63 18.50
CA VAL A 134 8.42 -8.31 17.09
C VAL A 134 7.69 -9.48 16.45
N ARG A 135 6.58 -9.22 15.76
CA ARG A 135 5.84 -10.25 15.02
C ARG A 135 5.40 -9.74 13.66
N GLN A 136 5.58 -10.59 12.65
CA GLN A 136 4.99 -10.37 11.33
C GLN A 136 3.73 -11.23 11.18
N VAL A 137 2.60 -10.56 10.95
CA VAL A 137 1.33 -11.18 10.59
C VAL A 137 1.30 -11.30 9.07
N ASN A 138 1.41 -12.52 8.58
CA ASN A 138 1.49 -12.79 7.14
C ASN A 138 0.11 -13.02 6.54
N ARG A 139 -0.06 -12.61 5.27
CA ARG A 139 -1.22 -12.93 4.44
C ARG A 139 -2.55 -12.58 5.10
N LEU A 140 -2.74 -11.31 5.42
CA LEU A 140 -4.04 -10.82 5.89
C LEU A 140 -5.12 -11.15 4.84
N PRO A 141 -6.25 -11.78 5.22
CA PRO A 141 -7.31 -12.19 4.30
C PRO A 141 -8.21 -11.00 3.94
N ILE A 142 -7.64 -10.00 3.28
CA ILE A 142 -8.35 -8.79 2.87
C ILE A 142 -9.24 -9.14 1.66
N PRO A 143 -10.58 -8.97 1.76
CA PRO A 143 -11.46 -9.26 0.65
C PRO A 143 -11.22 -8.26 -0.49
N VAL A 144 -11.15 -8.77 -1.71
CA VAL A 144 -11.18 -7.94 -2.92
C VAL A 144 -12.64 -7.58 -3.17
N LEU A 145 -13.00 -6.34 -2.85
CA LEU A 145 -14.35 -5.83 -3.09
C LEU A 145 -14.56 -5.50 -4.56
N ASP A 146 -15.81 -5.53 -5.01
CA ASP A 146 -16.19 -4.99 -6.30
C ASP A 146 -15.87 -3.50 -6.35
N ILE A 147 -14.86 -3.14 -7.13
CA ILE A 147 -14.47 -1.75 -7.33
C ILE A 147 -15.48 -1.08 -8.26
N PRO A 148 -15.88 0.17 -8.00
CA PRO A 148 -16.69 0.90 -8.97
C PRO A 148 -15.90 1.10 -10.27
N GLU A 149 -16.60 1.25 -11.41
CA GLU A 149 -15.99 1.24 -12.76
C GLU A 149 -14.88 2.28 -12.95
N ASN A 150 -14.92 3.38 -12.21
CA ASN A 150 -13.91 4.44 -12.26
C ASN A 150 -12.52 4.01 -11.73
N PHE A 151 -12.39 2.86 -11.08
CA PHE A 151 -11.11 2.32 -10.58
C PHE A 151 -10.56 1.16 -11.42
N VAL A 152 -11.22 0.80 -12.53
CA VAL A 152 -10.87 -0.38 -13.36
C VAL A 152 -9.41 -0.36 -13.83
N ASN A 153 -8.88 0.81 -14.17
CA ASN A 153 -7.51 0.92 -14.68
C ASN A 153 -6.48 1.20 -13.56
N SER A 154 -6.93 1.67 -12.40
CA SER A 154 -6.04 2.04 -11.29
C SER A 154 -5.71 0.86 -10.38
N GLY A 155 -6.61 -0.12 -10.26
CA GLY A 155 -6.45 -1.27 -9.37
C GLY A 155 -7.23 -1.14 -8.06
N VAL A 156 -7.11 -2.15 -7.21
CA VAL A 156 -7.77 -2.23 -5.90
C VAL A 156 -6.83 -1.68 -4.85
N PHE A 157 -7.34 -0.73 -4.06
CA PHE A 157 -6.56 -0.04 -3.06
C PHE A 157 -7.26 0.00 -1.71
N VAL A 158 -6.47 -0.09 -0.64
CA VAL A 158 -6.96 -0.01 0.74
C VAL A 158 -6.07 0.89 1.60
N TRP A 159 -6.63 1.35 2.71
CA TRP A 159 -5.90 1.96 3.80
C TRP A 159 -5.83 0.98 4.96
N MET A 160 -4.75 1.04 5.73
CA MET A 160 -4.64 0.28 6.97
C MET A 160 -4.51 1.23 8.14
N VAL A 161 -5.32 1.02 9.16
CA VAL A 161 -5.23 1.70 10.45
C VAL A 161 -4.81 0.67 11.49
N VAL A 162 -3.77 0.98 12.26
CA VAL A 162 -3.31 0.15 13.37
C VAL A 162 -3.31 0.98 14.65
N THR A 163 -3.72 0.36 15.75
CA THR A 163 -3.61 0.94 17.10
C THR A 163 -3.13 -0.12 18.08
N CYS A 164 -2.48 0.31 19.16
CA CYS A 164 -2.01 -0.57 20.22
C CYS A 164 -2.19 0.10 21.58
N ASP A 165 -2.55 -0.67 22.61
CA ASP A 165 -2.63 -0.23 24.00
C ASP A 165 -1.26 -0.03 24.68
N GLN A 166 -0.16 -0.28 23.98
CA GLN A 166 1.23 -0.03 24.38
C GLN A 166 1.96 0.84 23.35
N PRO A 167 3.05 1.54 23.71
CA PRO A 167 3.91 2.21 22.74
C PRO A 167 4.43 1.22 21.70
N PHE A 168 4.38 1.57 20.41
CA PHE A 168 4.59 0.58 19.35
C PHE A 168 5.27 1.13 18.10
N LEU A 169 5.71 0.23 17.23
CA LEU A 169 6.16 0.52 15.87
C LEU A 169 5.58 -0.53 14.91
N GLY A 170 5.45 -0.18 13.64
CA GLY A 170 5.13 -1.17 12.62
C GLY A 170 5.15 -0.61 11.21
N TYR A 171 5.06 -1.52 10.25
CA TYR A 171 4.86 -1.22 8.84
C TYR A 171 4.00 -2.31 8.20
N ALA A 172 3.29 -1.95 7.12
CA ALA A 172 2.72 -2.94 6.22
C ALA A 172 3.69 -3.20 5.07
N SER A 173 3.66 -4.40 4.52
CA SER A 173 4.33 -4.72 3.27
C SER A 173 3.42 -5.53 2.38
N THR A 174 3.56 -5.38 1.07
CA THR A 174 2.88 -6.23 0.10
C THR A 174 3.90 -7.06 -0.63
N ILE A 175 3.55 -8.29 -1.01
CA ILE A 175 4.33 -9.10 -1.94
C ILE A 175 3.43 -9.70 -3.00
N PHE A 176 3.92 -9.87 -4.23
CA PHE A 176 3.19 -10.66 -5.24
C PHE A 176 2.97 -12.09 -4.75
N ASP A 177 1.81 -12.66 -5.09
CA ASP A 177 1.46 -14.04 -4.67
C ASP A 177 2.48 -15.06 -5.23
N ASP A 178 3.10 -14.81 -6.40
CA ASP A 178 4.19 -15.60 -7.01
C ASP A 178 5.03 -14.77 -8.02
N PRO A 179 6.15 -14.13 -7.64
CA PRO A 179 6.90 -13.27 -8.56
C PRO A 179 7.87 -14.03 -9.47
N GLU A 180 8.05 -13.54 -10.70
CA GLU A 180 9.18 -13.96 -11.55
C GLU A 180 10.53 -13.48 -10.95
N PRO A 181 11.64 -14.21 -11.17
CA PRO A 181 12.96 -13.78 -10.73
C PRO A 181 13.35 -12.38 -11.25
N GLY A 182 13.64 -11.45 -10.34
CA GLY A 182 14.06 -10.08 -10.68
C GLY A 182 12.94 -9.03 -10.74
N ALA A 183 11.67 -9.42 -10.62
CA ALA A 183 10.60 -8.49 -10.27
C ALA A 183 10.92 -7.87 -8.90
N GLN A 184 10.66 -6.57 -8.69
CA GLN A 184 10.73 -5.96 -7.35
C GLN A 184 9.41 -6.31 -6.64
N PRO A 185 9.31 -7.48 -6.02
CA PRO A 185 8.01 -8.09 -5.79
C PRO A 185 7.36 -7.56 -4.53
N PHE A 186 8.00 -6.61 -3.83
CA PHE A 186 7.60 -6.14 -2.51
C PHE A 186 7.44 -4.63 -2.44
N GLU A 187 6.42 -4.19 -1.71
CA GLU A 187 6.23 -2.79 -1.33
C GLU A 187 6.25 -2.68 0.18
N VAL A 188 6.71 -1.55 0.69
CA VAL A 188 6.70 -1.26 2.12
C VAL A 188 5.94 0.03 2.37
N PHE A 189 5.06 0.03 3.36
CA PHE A 189 4.20 1.15 3.72
C PHE A 189 4.47 1.49 5.18
N ALA A 190 5.09 2.65 5.39
CA ALA A 190 5.32 3.15 6.73
C ALA A 190 4.00 3.58 7.38
N PHE A 191 3.81 3.22 8.65
CA PHE A 191 2.74 3.78 9.47
C PHE A 191 3.06 5.22 9.88
N LYS A 192 2.02 6.03 10.03
CA LYS A 192 2.12 7.44 10.38
C LYS A 192 0.96 7.83 11.29
N SER A 193 1.20 8.66 12.29
CA SER A 193 0.15 9.27 13.11
C SER A 193 -0.19 10.66 12.60
N GLY A 194 -1.48 11.00 12.48
CA GLY A 194 -1.92 12.40 12.44
C GLY A 194 -1.57 13.06 13.77
N THR A 195 -0.72 14.07 13.75
CA THR A 195 -0.40 14.88 14.95
C THR A 195 -1.54 15.81 15.30
#